data_AF-W0JS17-F1
#
_entry.id   AF-W0JS17-F1
#
_cell.length_a   1.000
_cell.length_b   1.000
_cell.length_c   1.000
_cell.angle_alpha   90.00
_cell.angle_beta   90.00
_cell.angle_gamma   90.00
#
_symmetry.space_group_name_H-M   'P 1'
#
loop_
_entity.id
_entity.type
_entity.pdbx_description
1 polymer ?
#
loop_
_entity_poly.entity_id
_entity_poly.type
_entity_poly.pdbx_seq_one_letter_code
_entity_poly.pdbx_strand_id
1 'polypeptide(L)'
;MGPIEWLEEEFVDVSSSRADLREILELVLGSILLLVAATGLTAVFLGRTEALVVTGVLGAVLAITVLSQAYWAITGREDYRDERDG
;
A
#
# COMPACT_ATOMS: atom_id res chain seq x y z
N MET A 1 22.20 -2.10 -21.54
CA MET A 1 21.18 -1.93 -20.51
C MET A 1 20.47 -3.26 -20.37
N GLY A 2 20.83 -3.98 -19.31
CA GLY A 2 20.30 -5.29 -18.99
C GLY A 2 18.92 -5.19 -18.33
N PRO A 3 18.13 -6.28 -18.34
CA PRO A 3 16.80 -6.29 -17.74
C PRO A 3 16.79 -6.03 -16.23
N ILE A 4 17.91 -6.27 -15.54
CA ILE A 4 18.09 -5.95 -14.11
C ILE A 4 18.26 -4.45 -13.91
N GLU A 5 19.04 -3.76 -14.74
CA GLU A 5 19.27 -2.31 -14.65
C GLU A 5 17.98 -1.53 -14.94
N TRP A 6 17.14 -2.01 -15.88
CA TRP A 6 15.81 -1.44 -16.13
C TRP A 6 14.85 -1.61 -14.94
N LEU A 7 14.85 -2.80 -14.30
CA LEU A 7 14.05 -3.02 -13.10
C LEU A 7 14.56 -2.14 -11.95
N GLU A 8 15.86 -2.01 -11.77
CA GLU A 8 16.46 -1.19 -10.71
C GLU A 8 16.11 0.30 -10.89
N GLU A 9 16.21 0.86 -12.10
CA GLU A 9 15.77 2.24 -12.38
C GLU A 9 14.27 2.45 -12.12
N GLU A 10 13.41 1.53 -12.58
CA GLU A 10 11.95 1.62 -12.38
C GLU A 10 11.57 1.50 -10.88
N PHE A 11 12.23 0.62 -10.14
CA PHE A 11 11.99 0.44 -8.70
C PHE A 11 12.55 1.60 -7.87
N VAL A 12 13.69 2.20 -8.27
CA VAL A 12 14.25 3.39 -7.62
C VAL A 12 13.35 4.61 -7.84
N ASP A 13 12.77 4.78 -9.03
CA ASP A 13 11.85 5.87 -9.31
C ASP A 13 10.55 5.74 -8.49
N VAL A 14 9.99 4.52 -8.40
CA VAL A 14 8.82 4.23 -7.54
C VAL A 14 9.13 4.40 -6.04
N SER A 15 10.35 4.06 -5.61
CA SER A 15 10.83 4.28 -4.24
C SER A 15 11.02 5.77 -3.89
N SER A 16 11.25 6.62 -4.90
CA SER A 16 11.50 8.05 -4.70
C SER A 16 10.22 8.88 -4.57
N SER A 17 9.07 8.32 -4.97
CA SER A 17 7.77 8.93 -4.79
C SER A 17 7.33 8.84 -3.32
N ARG A 18 7.73 9.83 -2.53
CA ARG A 18 7.19 10.00 -1.18
C ARG A 18 5.70 10.30 -1.29
N ALA A 19 4.86 9.35 -0.92
CA ALA A 19 3.44 9.60 -0.81
C ALA A 19 3.19 10.69 0.24
N ASP A 20 2.54 11.78 -0.15
CA ASP A 20 2.17 12.82 0.79
C ASP A 20 1.18 12.27 1.83
N LEU A 21 1.14 12.82 3.04
CA LEU A 21 0.19 12.41 4.11
C LEU A 21 -1.26 12.39 3.61
N ARG A 22 -1.59 13.30 2.69
CA ARG A 22 -2.87 13.36 2.01
C ARG A 22 -3.10 12.14 1.11
N GLU A 23 -2.11 11.74 0.33
CA GLU A 23 -2.20 10.56 -0.54
C GLU A 23 -2.36 9.28 0.29
N ILE A 24 -1.62 9.15 1.40
CA ILE A 24 -1.79 8.03 2.34
C ILE A 24 -3.23 8.00 2.88
N LEU A 25 -3.79 9.15 3.26
CA LEU A 25 -5.17 9.23 3.75
C LEU A 25 -6.19 8.87 2.67
N GLU A 26 -6.02 9.36 1.44
CA GLU A 26 -6.87 9.03 0.30
C GLU A 26 -6.80 7.53 -0.03
N LEU A 27 -5.60 6.94 0.04
CA LEU A 27 -5.37 5.53 -0.19
C LEU A 27 -6.04 4.70 0.91
N VAL A 28 -5.93 5.09 2.18
CA VAL A 28 -6.64 4.44 3.31
C VAL A 28 -8.15 4.52 3.13
N LEU A 29 -8.70 5.70 2.80
CA LEU A 29 -10.13 5.83 2.57
C LEU A 29 -10.60 4.98 1.39
N GLY A 30 -9.91 5.06 0.25
CA GLY A 30 -10.21 4.27 -0.94
C GLY A 30 -10.16 2.77 -0.66
N SER A 31 -9.18 2.33 0.12
CA SER A 31 -9.02 0.96 0.58
C SER A 31 -10.20 0.47 1.42
N ILE A 32 -10.66 1.28 2.39
CA ILE A 32 -11.80 0.95 3.23
C ILE A 32 -13.08 0.86 2.40
N LEU A 33 -13.32 1.84 1.52
CA LEU A 33 -14.47 1.84 0.63
C LEU A 33 -14.47 0.61 -0.29
N LEU A 34 -13.32 0.27 -0.86
CA LEU A 34 -13.14 -0.93 -1.67
C LEU A 34 -13.45 -2.20 -0.87
N LEU A 35 -12.93 -2.30 0.36
CA LEU A 35 -13.16 -3.45 1.24
C LEU A 35 -14.66 -3.62 1.55
N VAL A 36 -15.34 -2.54 1.91
CA VAL A 36 -16.79 -2.55 2.20
C VAL A 36 -17.59 -2.93 0.95
N ALA A 37 -17.27 -2.34 -0.20
CA ALA A 37 -17.94 -2.64 -1.46
C ALA A 37 -17.76 -4.10 -1.87
N ALA A 38 -16.51 -4.60 -1.84
CA ALA A 38 -16.19 -5.99 -2.19
C ALA A 38 -16.85 -6.99 -1.24
N THR A 39 -16.83 -6.70 0.06
CA THR A 39 -17.49 -7.52 1.08
C THR A 39 -19.00 -7.57 0.85
N GLY A 40 -19.63 -6.41 0.63
CA GLY A 40 -21.06 -6.31 0.38
C GLY A 40 -21.48 -7.04 -0.90
N LEU A 41 -20.72 -6.87 -1.98
CA LEU A 41 -20.98 -7.58 -3.24
C LEU A 41 -20.89 -9.10 -3.04
N THR A 42 -19.82 -9.56 -2.38
CA THR A 42 -19.63 -10.99 -2.12
C THR A 42 -20.75 -11.55 -1.24
N ALA A 43 -21.19 -10.79 -0.22
CA ALA A 43 -22.29 -11.19 0.65
C ALA A 43 -23.60 -11.33 -0.11
N VAL A 44 -23.87 -10.44 -1.08
CA VAL A 44 -25.08 -10.47 -1.90
C VAL A 44 -25.07 -11.63 -2.90
N PHE A 45 -23.94 -11.89 -3.57
CA PHE A 45 -23.89 -12.83 -4.69
C PHE A 45 -23.42 -14.25 -4.33
N LEU A 46 -22.51 -14.38 -3.37
CA LEU A 46 -21.87 -15.64 -3.02
C LEU A 46 -22.28 -16.15 -1.64
N GLY A 47 -22.65 -15.25 -0.73
CA GLY A 47 -23.10 -15.59 0.60
C GLY A 47 -22.14 -15.14 1.70
N ARG A 48 -22.51 -15.48 2.95
CA ARG A 48 -21.86 -14.93 4.14
C ARG A 48 -20.46 -15.50 4.38
N THR A 49 -20.24 -16.78 4.08
CA THR A 49 -18.94 -17.44 4.34
C THR A 49 -17.86 -16.87 3.44
N GLU A 50 -18.20 -16.73 2.16
CA GLU A 50 -17.36 -16.20 1.10
C GLU A 50 -17.05 -14.73 1.35
N ALA A 51 -18.05 -13.95 1.78
CA ALA A 51 -17.84 -12.58 2.20
C ALA A 51 -16.83 -12.48 3.34
N LEU A 52 -16.93 -13.31 4.38
CA LEU A 52 -15.98 -13.32 5.49
C LEU A 52 -14.55 -13.67 5.04
N VAL A 53 -14.40 -14.64 4.14
CA VAL A 53 -13.10 -14.99 3.56
C VAL A 53 -12.53 -13.81 2.78
N VAL A 54 -13.31 -13.19 1.90
CA VAL A 54 -12.89 -12.03 1.10
C VAL A 54 -12.52 -10.86 2.00
N THR A 55 -13.33 -10.54 3.01
CA THR A 55 -13.01 -9.50 3.99
C THR A 55 -11.71 -9.80 4.72
N GLY A 56 -11.51 -11.04 5.15
CA GLY A 56 -10.29 -11.46 5.86
C GLY A 56 -9.04 -11.28 5.00
N VAL A 57 -9.08 -11.77 3.75
CA VAL A 57 -7.95 -11.68 2.82
C VAL A 57 -7.65 -10.24 2.45
N LEU A 58 -8.66 -9.48 1.99
CA LEU A 58 -8.47 -8.08 1.61
C LEU A 58 -8.06 -7.21 2.80
N GLY A 59 -8.65 -7.45 3.98
CA GLY A 59 -8.28 -6.75 5.21
C GLY A 59 -6.81 -6.97 5.57
N ALA A 60 -6.31 -8.20 5.44
CA ALA A 60 -4.90 -8.50 5.68
C ALA A 60 -3.97 -7.78 4.69
N VAL A 61 -4.30 -7.80 3.40
CA VAL A 61 -3.53 -7.09 2.36
C VAL A 61 -3.47 -5.59 2.65
N LEU A 62 -4.64 -4.97 2.92
CA LEU A 62 -4.70 -3.54 3.23
C LEU A 62 -3.92 -3.18 4.49
N ALA A 63 -3.98 -4.01 5.53
CA ALA A 63 -3.22 -3.80 6.75
C ALA A 63 -1.71 -3.81 6.47
N ILE A 64 -1.20 -4.78 5.70
CA ILE A 64 0.21 -4.85 5.32
C ILE A 64 0.62 -3.61 4.53
N THR A 65 -0.20 -3.19 3.57
CA THR A 65 0.07 -1.98 2.76
C THR A 65 0.17 -0.74 3.64
N VAL A 66 -0.82 -0.50 4.51
CA VAL A 66 -0.84 0.67 5.39
C VAL A 66 0.34 0.66 6.36
N LEU A 67 0.66 -0.49 6.95
CA LEU A 67 1.81 -0.63 7.85
C LEU A 67 3.14 -0.37 7.13
N SER A 68 3.27 -0.82 5.89
CA SER A 68 4.47 -0.59 5.08
C SER A 68 4.64 0.91 4.78
N GLN A 69 3.56 1.58 4.37
CA GLN A 69 3.57 3.03 4.12
C GLN A 69 3.88 3.82 5.41
N ALA A 70 3.28 3.42 6.54
CA ALA A 70 3.53 4.04 7.84
C ALA A 70 4.97 3.85 8.31
N TYR A 71 5.54 2.65 8.12
CA TYR A 71 6.94 2.36 8.43
C TYR A 71 7.85 3.30 7.63
N TRP A 72 7.72 3.35 6.31
CA TRP A 72 8.53 4.23 5.46
C TRP A 72 8.36 5.71 5.78
N ALA A 73 7.15 6.17 6.13
CA ALA A 73 6.91 7.55 6.53
C ALA A 73 7.62 7.93 7.85
N ILE A 74 7.88 6.96 8.72
CA ILE A 74 8.60 7.13 9.99
C ILE A 74 10.11 7.01 9.78
N THR A 75 10.57 5.91 9.18
CA THR A 75 12.01 5.56 9.08
C THR A 75 12.71 6.19 7.88
N GLY A 76 12.02 6.37 6.74
CA GLY A 76 12.58 7.00 5.54
C GLY A 76 12.88 8.50 5.66
N ARG A 77 12.74 9.09 6.86
CA ARG A 77 13.13 10.48 7.14
C ARG A 77 14.58 10.60 7.64
N GLU A 78 15.16 9.51 8.14
CA GLU A 78 16.50 9.51 8.75
C GLU A 78 17.61 9.22 7.72
N ASP A 79 17.42 8.25 6.82
CA ASP A 79 18.48 7.83 5.87
C ASP A 79 18.90 8.90 4.85
N TYR A 80 18.02 9.82 4.45
CA TYR A 80 18.34 10.87 3.45
C TYR A 80 19.03 12.11 4.03
N ARG A 81 19.24 12.17 5.34
CA ARG A 81 19.95 13.30 5.96
C ARG A 81 21.47 13.12 5.94
N ASP A 82 21.95 11.88 5.91
CA ASP A 82 23.38 11.58 5.96
C ASP A 82 24.09 11.80 4.61
N GLU A 83 23.40 11.69 3.48
CA GLU A 83 23.99 11.87 2.15
C GLU A 83 24.14 13.34 1.70
N ARG A 84 23.63 14.31 2.47
CA ARG A 84 23.72 15.73 2.13
C ARG A 84 24.90 16.47 2.77
N ASP A 85 25.54 15.86 3.76
CA ASP A 85 26.65 16.43 4.54
C ASP A 85 27.98 15.65 4.38
N GLY A 86 28.07 14.76 3.37
CA GLY A 86 29.26 13.97 3.03
C GLY A 86 30.04 14.48 1.82
#